data_AF-A0AAV6CGT1-F1
#
_entry.id   AF-A0AAV6CGT1-F1
#
_cell.length_a   1.000
_cell.length_b   1.000
_cell.length_c   1.000
_cell.angle_alpha   90.00
_cell.angle_beta   90.00
_cell.angle_gamma   90.00
#
_symmetry.space_group_name_H-M   'P 1'
#
loop_
_entity.id
_entity.type
_entity.pdbx_description
1 polymer ?
#
loop_
_entity_poly.entity_id
_entity_poly.type
_entity_poly.pdbx_seq_one_letter_code
_entity_poly.pdbx_strand_id
1 'polypeptide(L)'
;MAAPIVGPWEPKFKGVELSIGTNLTASGEFRNRQVVYALRVDLKDPDVKLFTTPRHTNYLANSREVGGLTVSEFVKKYQVQAAINANFFSPPTYYLPAGTAMDIKGLSMSTGVVVSAQQTSVESATIAFDSNNVPNVIFTNWPAVARDGFYNAVTGDQPLVIGGVNVATTSDVEPRTAFGISEDKRYLFLLAVDGRQSSYSAGATFRELAAWMLLLGAHDAIAMDGGGSTTLVMQNSTGTAVRVNKPSSVADSGRERTIGSHLGIYAKPVPGFVHEIVAIPEDTYATISWRTLKPASSEVLFGPTTDLGQSSGVFTNLDSFHQVTLGSLHPSTEYFYEVISRVGEETHRSPLLRFMTTNYVTTNELISLTNSWRFTAEPQESSAWTREGFDDTVWGEGNGLLWIDRRMTWPSEVEPKGTELPGDPANDGGPHVTYYFRAPLTLHLMKASSSLVFRGRFDDGAAIYLNGELIYQVRMPEEPFTSSTVATGFPCEGDATCDEEFRFALESLQSALVGENTLAVEVHNYHGQSPDVTFGLAVYRVVAAERPRLEVSYSPSGVELRWNNPGMRLQSAANLPGDWSDVAGVTGTTVTIEPTSAARFFRLRR
;
A
#
# COMPACT_ATOMS: atom_id res chain seq x y z
N MET A 1 30.64 -20.36 35.16
CA MET A 1 30.78 -21.11 33.89
C MET A 1 29.76 -20.53 32.93
N ALA A 2 30.17 -20.08 31.74
CA ALA A 2 29.27 -19.37 30.82
C ALA A 2 28.22 -20.32 30.25
N ALA A 3 26.95 -19.94 30.26
CA ALA A 3 25.85 -20.72 29.69
C ALA A 3 25.85 -20.64 28.13
N PRO A 4 25.14 -21.55 27.43
CA PRO A 4 24.77 -21.33 26.04
C PRO A 4 24.11 -19.95 25.86
N ILE A 5 24.36 -19.32 24.72
CA ILE A 5 23.87 -17.99 24.36
C ILE A 5 22.86 -18.16 23.22
N VAL A 6 21.61 -17.81 23.48
CA VAL A 6 20.56 -17.66 22.47
C VAL A 6 20.55 -16.19 22.05
N GLY A 7 20.73 -15.90 20.76
CA GLY A 7 20.63 -14.54 20.23
C GLY A 7 19.20 -13.99 20.30
N PRO A 8 19.01 -12.69 20.05
CA PRO A 8 17.67 -12.12 19.98
C PRO A 8 16.84 -12.80 18.87
N TRP A 9 15.52 -12.85 19.07
CA TRP A 9 14.58 -13.25 18.02
C TRP A 9 14.38 -12.09 17.06
N GLU A 10 14.76 -12.28 15.80
CA GLU A 10 14.63 -11.29 14.74
C GLU A 10 13.49 -11.67 13.79
N PRO A 11 12.47 -10.80 13.59
CA PRO A 11 11.42 -11.03 12.60
C PRO A 11 12.00 -11.16 11.19
N LYS A 12 11.63 -12.23 10.48
CA LYS A 12 11.99 -12.46 9.07
C LYS A 12 10.75 -12.44 8.17
N PHE A 13 9.63 -12.94 8.68
CA PHE A 13 8.31 -12.87 8.06
C PHE A 13 7.27 -12.60 9.16
N LYS A 14 6.06 -12.19 8.79
CA LYS A 14 4.95 -12.10 9.73
C LYS A 14 4.72 -13.47 10.38
N GLY A 15 4.81 -13.53 11.71
CA GLY A 15 4.71 -14.78 12.48
C GLY A 15 5.94 -15.70 12.43
N VAL A 16 7.07 -15.30 11.83
CA VAL A 16 8.30 -16.12 11.76
C VAL A 16 9.53 -15.30 12.14
N GLU A 17 10.23 -15.77 13.16
CA GLU A 17 11.45 -15.15 13.70
C GLU A 17 12.62 -16.11 13.64
N LEU A 18 13.83 -15.57 13.44
CA LEU A 18 15.10 -16.31 13.49
C LEU A 18 15.89 -15.89 14.73
N SER A 19 16.45 -16.86 15.44
CA SER A 19 17.52 -16.66 16.41
C SER A 19 18.74 -17.49 16.02
N ILE A 20 19.93 -16.95 16.30
CA ILE A 20 21.22 -17.63 16.11
C ILE A 20 21.87 -17.76 17.48
N GLY A 21 22.28 -18.97 17.82
CA GLY A 21 22.87 -19.31 19.10
C GLY A 21 24.24 -19.95 18.99
N THR A 22 24.99 -19.89 20.08
CA THR A 22 26.28 -20.57 20.25
C THR A 22 26.52 -20.88 21.72
N ASN A 23 27.43 -21.79 22.03
CA ASN A 23 27.90 -22.02 23.39
C ASN A 23 29.41 -21.77 23.52
N LEU A 24 29.87 -21.50 24.74
CA LEU A 24 31.29 -21.62 25.07
C LEU A 24 31.62 -23.09 25.38
N THR A 25 32.81 -23.53 24.98
CA THR A 25 33.31 -24.88 25.27
C THR A 25 33.45 -25.07 26.78
N ALA A 26 32.91 -26.18 27.31
CA ALA A 26 32.85 -26.55 28.73
C ALA A 26 31.76 -25.85 29.59
N SER A 27 30.50 -25.89 29.13
CA SER A 27 29.35 -25.34 29.85
C SER A 27 28.25 -26.38 30.11
N GLY A 28 28.27 -27.01 31.30
CA GLY A 28 27.21 -27.94 31.71
C GLY A 28 27.05 -29.12 30.75
N GLU A 29 25.88 -29.27 30.12
CA GLU A 29 25.60 -30.33 29.14
C GLU A 29 26.35 -30.16 27.80
N PHE A 30 26.86 -28.95 27.50
CA PHE A 30 27.49 -28.63 26.21
C PHE A 30 29.02 -28.78 26.26
N ARG A 31 29.53 -29.86 25.68
CA ARG A 31 30.96 -30.19 25.72
C ARG A 31 31.75 -29.58 24.57
N ASN A 32 31.15 -29.51 23.38
CA ASN A 32 31.78 -29.00 22.17
C ASN A 32 31.14 -27.69 21.71
N ARG A 33 31.88 -26.91 20.90
CA ARG A 33 31.32 -25.71 20.27
C ARG A 33 30.23 -26.10 19.27
N GLN A 34 29.08 -25.44 19.38
CA GLN A 34 27.90 -25.62 18.55
C GLN A 34 27.48 -24.26 17.99
N VAL A 35 27.12 -24.23 16.72
CA VAL A 35 26.46 -23.09 16.07
C VAL A 35 25.05 -23.51 15.69
N VAL A 36 24.09 -22.73 16.15
CA VAL A 36 22.67 -23.11 16.20
C VAL A 36 21.83 -22.06 15.51
N TYR A 37 20.89 -22.50 14.68
CA TYR A 37 19.92 -21.65 14.00
C TYR A 37 18.53 -22.14 14.35
N ALA A 38 17.71 -21.27 14.92
CA ALA A 38 16.36 -21.60 15.37
C ALA A 38 15.34 -20.69 14.69
N LEU A 39 14.32 -21.28 14.06
CA LEU A 39 13.11 -20.55 13.72
C LEU A 39 12.07 -20.74 14.81
N ARG A 40 11.39 -19.64 15.17
CA ARG A 40 10.16 -19.64 15.96
C ARG A 40 9.02 -19.21 15.04
N VAL A 41 8.01 -20.06 14.93
CA VAL A 41 6.84 -19.88 14.07
C VAL A 41 5.60 -19.75 14.95
N ASP A 42 4.89 -18.63 14.85
CA ASP A 42 3.61 -18.40 15.53
C ASP A 42 2.49 -19.12 14.76
N LEU A 43 2.07 -20.27 15.27
CA LEU A 43 1.03 -21.11 14.67
C LEU A 43 -0.36 -20.44 14.72
N LYS A 44 -0.53 -19.39 15.53
CA LYS A 44 -1.78 -18.62 15.63
C LYS A 44 -1.83 -17.42 14.68
N ASP A 45 -0.74 -17.10 13.99
CA ASP A 45 -0.76 -16.04 12.97
C ASP A 45 -1.56 -16.53 11.74
N PRO A 46 -2.63 -15.82 11.32
CA PRO A 46 -3.49 -16.26 10.22
C PRO A 46 -2.79 -16.28 8.86
N ASP A 47 -1.64 -15.61 8.72
CA ASP A 47 -0.84 -15.61 7.50
C ASP A 47 0.18 -16.76 7.45
N VAL A 48 0.34 -17.52 8.53
CA VAL A 48 1.21 -18.70 8.59
C VAL A 48 0.46 -19.94 8.09
N LYS A 49 1.06 -20.67 7.13
CA LYS A 49 0.58 -22.00 6.72
C LYS A 49 1.75 -22.98 6.61
N LEU A 50 1.58 -24.17 7.17
CA LEU A 50 2.58 -25.24 7.08
C LEU A 50 2.37 -26.06 5.80
N PHE A 51 3.48 -26.51 5.21
CA PHE A 51 3.47 -27.33 4.00
C PHE A 51 4.60 -28.35 4.05
N THR A 52 4.28 -29.63 3.87
CA THR A 52 5.27 -30.72 3.85
C THR A 52 5.43 -31.28 2.43
N THR A 53 6.47 -32.07 2.18
CA THR A 53 6.70 -32.69 0.85
C THR A 53 5.43 -33.40 0.36
N PRO A 54 4.83 -32.98 -0.77
CA PRO A 54 3.64 -33.62 -1.29
C PRO A 54 3.98 -34.95 -1.97
N ARG A 55 2.95 -35.77 -2.14
CA ARG A 55 3.04 -37.05 -2.84
C ARG A 55 3.54 -36.84 -4.28
N HIS A 56 4.50 -37.67 -4.70
CA HIS A 56 4.98 -37.71 -6.08
C HIS A 56 3.89 -38.23 -7.04
N THR A 57 3.94 -37.82 -8.31
CA THR A 57 2.94 -38.21 -9.33
C THR A 57 2.93 -39.71 -9.61
N ASN A 58 4.10 -40.35 -9.66
CA ASN A 58 4.26 -41.80 -9.81
C ASN A 58 4.38 -42.51 -8.46
N TYR A 59 3.45 -42.20 -7.57
CA TYR A 59 3.42 -42.73 -6.21
C TYR A 59 3.42 -44.25 -6.17
N LEU A 60 4.34 -44.83 -5.40
CA LEU A 60 4.26 -46.20 -4.94
C LEU A 60 4.50 -46.21 -3.43
N ALA A 61 3.52 -46.66 -2.67
CA ALA A 61 3.62 -46.71 -1.21
C ALA A 61 4.82 -47.55 -0.76
N ASN A 62 5.52 -47.07 0.26
CA ASN A 62 6.63 -47.73 0.94
C ASN A 62 7.85 -47.96 0.03
N SER A 63 8.04 -47.10 -0.98
CA SER A 63 9.08 -47.30 -2.01
C SER A 63 9.41 -46.03 -2.79
N ARG A 64 8.41 -45.29 -3.26
CA ARG A 64 8.57 -44.11 -4.16
C ARG A 64 7.49 -43.07 -3.89
N GLU A 65 7.43 -42.59 -2.65
CA GLU A 65 6.42 -41.66 -2.18
C GLU A 65 6.64 -40.23 -2.68
N VAL A 66 7.91 -39.83 -2.81
CA VAL A 66 8.32 -38.45 -3.08
C VAL A 66 9.41 -38.39 -4.15
N GLY A 67 9.52 -37.23 -4.81
CA GLY A 67 10.67 -36.89 -5.63
C GLY A 67 11.60 -35.98 -4.82
N GLY A 68 12.79 -36.47 -4.49
CA GLY A 68 13.72 -35.78 -3.61
C GLY A 68 14.18 -34.43 -4.14
N LEU A 69 14.38 -33.46 -3.26
CA LEU A 69 14.85 -32.11 -3.56
C LEU A 69 15.87 -31.71 -2.51
N THR A 70 16.75 -30.77 -2.84
CA THR A 70 17.41 -29.97 -1.80
C THR A 70 16.38 -29.05 -1.12
N VAL A 71 16.64 -28.60 0.11
CA VAL A 71 15.74 -27.65 0.80
C VAL A 71 15.66 -26.34 0.02
N SER A 72 16.76 -25.90 -0.58
CA SER A 72 16.79 -24.75 -1.48
C SER A 72 15.88 -24.90 -2.71
N GLU A 73 15.88 -26.07 -3.36
CA GLU A 73 14.98 -26.36 -4.47
C GLU A 73 13.53 -26.48 -4.02
N PHE A 74 13.27 -27.01 -2.82
CA PHE A 74 11.94 -27.07 -2.23
C PHE A 74 11.36 -25.68 -2.03
N VAL A 75 12.12 -24.76 -1.41
CA VAL A 75 11.74 -23.35 -1.25
C VAL A 75 11.43 -22.71 -2.60
N LYS A 76 12.30 -22.91 -3.60
CA LYS A 76 12.09 -22.37 -4.96
C LYS A 76 10.87 -22.98 -5.66
N LYS A 77 10.66 -24.28 -5.55
CA LYS A 77 9.58 -24.98 -6.26
C LYS A 77 8.20 -24.65 -5.69
N TYR A 78 8.10 -24.60 -4.36
CA TYR A 78 6.81 -24.43 -3.68
C TYR A 78 6.58 -23.01 -3.18
N GLN A 79 7.56 -22.10 -3.34
CA GLN A 79 7.45 -20.68 -2.98
C GLN A 79 7.08 -20.44 -1.51
N VAL A 80 7.52 -21.35 -0.63
CA VAL A 80 7.46 -21.15 0.83
C VAL A 80 8.53 -20.13 1.25
N GLN A 81 8.28 -19.39 2.32
CA GLN A 81 9.19 -18.36 2.80
C GLN A 81 10.35 -18.92 3.63
N ALA A 82 10.14 -20.05 4.28
CA ALA A 82 11.17 -20.80 4.99
C ALA A 82 10.95 -22.30 4.84
N ALA A 83 12.01 -23.09 4.88
CA ALA A 83 11.92 -24.55 4.96
C ALA A 83 13.14 -25.18 5.65
N ILE A 84 12.93 -26.36 6.22
CA ILE A 84 13.96 -27.19 6.86
C ILE A 84 13.75 -28.67 6.48
N ASN A 85 14.79 -29.49 6.56
CA ASN A 85 14.69 -30.94 6.38
C ASN A 85 13.81 -31.59 7.46
N ALA A 86 13.18 -32.73 7.15
CA ALA A 86 12.25 -33.41 8.06
C ALA A 86 12.54 -34.91 8.22
N ASN A 87 11.67 -35.80 7.74
CA ASN A 87 11.78 -37.27 7.91
C ASN A 87 13.07 -37.87 7.31
N PHE A 88 13.44 -39.03 7.84
CA PHE A 88 14.39 -39.96 7.24
C PHE A 88 13.84 -40.56 5.94
N PHE A 89 14.75 -41.01 5.06
CA PHE A 89 14.40 -41.47 3.73
C PHE A 89 15.40 -42.49 3.16
N SER A 90 14.98 -43.19 2.11
CA SER A 90 15.81 -44.11 1.33
C SER A 90 15.67 -43.84 -0.18
N PRO A 91 16.74 -43.97 -0.99
CA PRO A 91 18.11 -44.29 -0.60
C PRO A 91 18.79 -43.11 0.12
N PRO A 92 19.59 -43.36 1.19
CA PRO A 92 20.27 -42.31 1.95
C PRO A 92 21.55 -41.82 1.24
N THR A 93 21.61 -41.86 -0.08
CA THR A 93 22.80 -41.46 -0.84
C THR A 93 23.00 -39.95 -0.76
N TYR A 94 24.25 -39.50 -0.68
CA TYR A 94 24.58 -38.08 -0.52
C TYR A 94 24.26 -37.25 -1.77
N TYR A 95 24.37 -37.86 -2.95
CA TYR A 95 24.28 -37.18 -4.24
C TYR A 95 23.21 -37.83 -5.11
N LEU A 96 22.07 -37.16 -5.23
CA LEU A 96 20.98 -37.61 -6.08
C LEU A 96 20.42 -36.42 -6.85
N PRO A 97 20.10 -36.56 -8.14
CA PRO A 97 19.42 -35.50 -8.89
C PRO A 97 18.07 -35.12 -8.27
N ALA A 98 17.67 -33.87 -8.44
CA ALA A 98 16.32 -33.42 -8.10
C ALA A 98 15.26 -34.29 -8.81
N GLY A 99 14.20 -34.65 -8.08
CA GLY A 99 13.15 -35.55 -8.56
C GLY A 99 13.45 -37.04 -8.39
N THR A 100 14.61 -37.43 -7.84
CA THR A 100 14.91 -38.85 -7.56
C THR A 100 13.83 -39.45 -6.67
N ALA A 101 13.25 -40.58 -7.07
CA ALA A 101 12.22 -41.26 -6.28
C ALA A 101 12.80 -41.75 -4.94
N MET A 102 12.14 -41.42 -3.84
CA MET A 102 12.56 -41.79 -2.49
C MET A 102 11.40 -42.35 -1.67
N ASP A 103 11.76 -43.26 -0.77
CA ASP A 103 10.91 -43.84 0.27
C ASP A 103 11.06 -43.03 1.56
N ILE A 104 9.94 -42.61 2.15
CA ILE A 104 9.93 -41.83 3.39
C ILE A 104 9.70 -42.76 4.57
N LYS A 105 10.56 -42.66 5.58
CA LYS A 105 10.40 -43.38 6.83
C LYS A 105 9.52 -42.62 7.82
N GLY A 106 8.61 -43.36 8.44
CA GLY A 106 7.61 -42.84 9.36
C GLY A 106 6.45 -42.10 8.68
N LEU A 107 5.47 -41.69 9.47
CA LEU A 107 4.31 -40.95 8.96
C LEU A 107 4.75 -39.63 8.31
N SER A 108 4.24 -39.39 7.10
CA SER A 108 4.29 -38.08 6.44
C SER A 108 2.93 -37.79 5.81
N MET A 109 2.41 -36.59 6.06
CA MET A 109 1.16 -36.11 5.47
C MET A 109 1.36 -34.68 4.96
N SER A 110 0.77 -34.37 3.81
CA SER A 110 0.78 -33.06 3.18
C SER A 110 -0.63 -32.69 2.74
N THR A 111 -1.16 -31.58 3.25
CA THR A 111 -2.49 -31.04 2.88
C THR A 111 -3.65 -32.06 2.99
N GLY A 112 -3.66 -32.85 4.07
CA GLY A 112 -4.65 -33.88 4.34
C GLY A 112 -4.40 -35.21 3.62
N VAL A 113 -3.38 -35.29 2.77
CA VAL A 113 -3.03 -36.50 2.02
C VAL A 113 -1.90 -37.23 2.72
N VAL A 114 -2.10 -38.53 2.99
CA VAL A 114 -1.03 -39.41 3.47
C VAL A 114 0.01 -39.59 2.36
N VAL A 115 1.24 -39.15 2.61
CA VAL A 115 2.38 -39.31 1.71
C VAL A 115 3.07 -40.64 2.03
N SER A 116 3.46 -40.85 3.29
CA SER A 116 3.96 -42.13 3.78
C SER A 116 3.24 -42.52 5.07
N ALA A 117 2.96 -43.81 5.24
CA ALA A 117 2.36 -44.35 6.45
C ALA A 117 3.46 -44.79 7.42
N GLN A 118 3.19 -44.75 8.74
CA GLN A 118 4.09 -45.42 9.68
C GLN A 118 4.06 -46.94 9.44
N GLN A 119 5.22 -47.54 9.18
CA GLN A 119 5.37 -48.97 8.88
C GLN A 119 6.11 -49.76 9.96
N THR A 120 6.89 -49.09 10.82
CA THR A 120 7.76 -49.74 11.81
C THR A 120 7.78 -48.96 13.12
N SER A 121 8.38 -49.55 14.17
CA SER A 121 8.61 -48.90 15.46
C SER A 121 9.78 -47.91 15.48
N VAL A 122 10.60 -47.91 14.43
CA VAL A 122 11.77 -47.03 14.27
C VAL A 122 11.32 -45.75 13.59
N GLU A 123 11.97 -44.62 13.91
CA GLU A 123 11.63 -43.30 13.35
C GLU A 123 10.12 -43.04 13.49
N SER A 124 9.66 -43.05 14.75
CA SER A 124 8.24 -43.07 15.10
C SER A 124 7.79 -41.90 15.96
N ALA A 125 8.65 -40.92 16.24
CA ALA A 125 8.26 -39.70 16.92
C ALA A 125 7.64 -38.71 15.92
N THR A 126 6.32 -38.55 15.92
CA THR A 126 5.59 -37.74 14.93
C THR A 126 5.18 -36.39 15.52
N ILE A 127 5.30 -35.33 14.72
CA ILE A 127 4.58 -34.08 14.93
C ILE A 127 3.57 -33.89 13.80
N ALA A 128 2.30 -33.72 14.17
CA ALA A 128 1.18 -33.53 13.26
C ALA A 128 0.48 -32.20 13.54
N PHE A 129 -0.18 -31.66 12.53
CA PHE A 129 -0.92 -30.40 12.58
C PHE A 129 -2.26 -30.59 11.90
N ASP A 130 -3.31 -30.01 12.46
CA ASP A 130 -4.60 -29.91 11.78
C ASP A 130 -4.61 -28.80 10.69
N SER A 131 -5.76 -28.59 10.04
CA SER A 131 -5.89 -27.57 8.99
C SER A 131 -5.79 -26.13 9.50
N ASN A 132 -5.82 -25.92 10.81
CA ASN A 132 -5.66 -24.63 11.50
C ASN A 132 -4.29 -24.51 12.18
N ASN A 133 -3.32 -25.36 11.81
CA ASN A 133 -1.98 -25.45 12.39
C ASN A 133 -1.93 -25.82 13.88
N VAL A 134 -3.00 -26.39 14.46
CA VAL A 134 -2.96 -26.84 15.87
C VAL A 134 -2.06 -28.07 15.98
N PRO A 135 -1.00 -28.04 16.79
CA PRO A 135 -0.03 -29.12 16.84
C PRO A 135 -0.46 -30.27 17.75
N ASN A 136 -0.07 -31.49 17.35
CA ASN A 136 -0.17 -32.72 18.12
C ASN A 136 1.15 -33.50 18.03
N VAL A 137 1.82 -33.72 19.17
CA VAL A 137 3.07 -34.48 19.24
C VAL A 137 2.76 -35.90 19.72
N ILE A 138 3.16 -36.88 18.91
CA ILE A 138 3.02 -38.31 19.19
C ILE A 138 4.42 -38.87 19.39
N PHE A 139 4.84 -39.05 20.64
CA PHE A 139 6.21 -39.46 20.97
C PHE A 139 6.58 -40.86 20.46
N THR A 140 5.59 -41.72 20.23
CA THR A 140 5.79 -43.04 19.61
C THR A 140 4.55 -43.42 18.81
N ASN A 141 4.64 -43.33 17.49
CA ASN A 141 3.56 -43.63 16.54
C ASN A 141 3.58 -45.10 16.14
N TRP A 142 3.85 -46.02 17.07
CA TRP A 142 3.84 -47.45 16.81
C TRP A 142 3.16 -48.23 17.94
N PRO A 143 2.08 -49.00 17.66
CA PRO A 143 1.39 -49.10 16.36
C PRO A 143 0.83 -47.76 15.89
N ALA A 144 0.62 -47.62 14.57
CA ALA A 144 0.21 -46.35 13.98
C ALA A 144 -1.10 -45.83 14.60
N VAL A 145 -1.12 -44.57 15.02
CA VAL A 145 -2.31 -43.95 15.62
C VAL A 145 -3.34 -43.56 14.54
N ALA A 146 -4.60 -43.38 14.95
CA ALA A 146 -5.64 -42.80 14.11
C ALA A 146 -5.24 -41.36 13.69
N ARG A 147 -5.56 -41.01 12.44
CA ARG A 147 -5.06 -39.78 11.78
C ARG A 147 -6.16 -38.76 11.53
N ASP A 148 -7.33 -38.95 12.16
CA ASP A 148 -8.48 -38.09 11.97
C ASP A 148 -8.13 -36.65 12.36
N GLY A 149 -8.35 -35.72 11.43
CA GLY A 149 -8.02 -34.30 11.61
C GLY A 149 -6.58 -33.92 11.31
N PHE A 150 -5.67 -34.85 10.99
CA PHE A 150 -4.31 -34.48 10.57
C PHE A 150 -4.30 -33.93 9.15
N TYR A 151 -3.69 -32.76 8.99
CA TYR A 151 -3.53 -32.07 7.71
C TYR A 151 -2.07 -32.12 7.23
N ASN A 152 -1.12 -31.81 8.11
CA ASN A 152 0.31 -31.99 7.84
C ASN A 152 0.94 -32.85 8.92
N ALA A 153 1.89 -33.72 8.56
CA ALA A 153 2.63 -34.51 9.54
C ALA A 153 4.03 -34.84 9.02
N VAL A 154 4.98 -34.87 9.94
CA VAL A 154 6.37 -35.31 9.73
C VAL A 154 6.82 -36.13 10.93
N THR A 155 7.73 -37.07 10.70
CA THR A 155 8.16 -38.03 11.71
C THR A 155 9.68 -38.07 11.76
N GLY A 156 10.19 -38.03 12.99
CA GLY A 156 11.60 -38.10 13.32
C GLY A 156 11.93 -39.38 14.10
N ASP A 157 13.13 -39.40 14.66
CA ASP A 157 13.73 -40.55 15.34
C ASP A 157 13.02 -40.85 16.67
N GLN A 158 13.20 -39.96 17.66
CA GLN A 158 12.81 -40.17 19.05
C GLN A 158 12.36 -38.86 19.74
N PRO A 159 11.61 -38.95 20.85
CA PRO A 159 11.35 -37.79 21.71
C PRO A 159 12.64 -37.25 22.35
N LEU A 160 12.74 -35.94 22.39
CA LEU A 160 13.83 -35.20 23.05
C LEU A 160 13.35 -34.58 24.37
N VAL A 161 12.19 -33.94 24.32
CA VAL A 161 11.55 -33.27 25.45
C VAL A 161 10.12 -33.73 25.55
N ILE A 162 9.69 -34.10 26.76
CA ILE A 162 8.30 -34.42 27.09
C ILE A 162 7.94 -33.66 28.35
N GLY A 163 6.92 -32.82 28.31
CA GLY A 163 6.45 -32.14 29.52
C GLY A 163 7.47 -31.16 30.11
N GLY A 164 8.31 -30.54 29.27
CA GLY A 164 9.42 -29.69 29.72
C GLY A 164 10.61 -30.44 30.33
N VAL A 165 10.67 -31.77 30.20
CA VAL A 165 11.76 -32.60 30.72
C VAL A 165 12.58 -33.18 29.58
N ASN A 166 13.92 -33.05 29.68
CA ASN A 166 14.86 -33.70 28.77
C ASN A 166 14.82 -35.23 28.98
N VAL A 167 14.28 -35.96 27.99
CA VAL A 167 14.18 -37.43 27.99
C VAL A 167 15.14 -38.09 27.00
N ALA A 168 16.00 -37.29 26.36
CA ALA A 168 16.84 -37.76 25.27
C ALA A 168 17.86 -38.81 25.71
N THR A 169 18.04 -39.83 24.87
CA THR A 169 19.08 -40.85 25.04
C THR A 169 20.45 -40.29 24.67
N THR A 170 21.52 -40.97 25.10
CA THR A 170 22.88 -40.61 24.70
C THR A 170 23.13 -40.99 23.24
N SER A 171 23.82 -40.13 22.49
CA SER A 171 24.16 -40.36 21.08
C SER A 171 25.53 -39.78 20.76
N ASP A 172 26.05 -40.12 19.59
CA ASP A 172 27.22 -39.46 19.02
C ASP A 172 26.95 -37.98 18.71
N VAL A 173 28.03 -37.22 18.57
CA VAL A 173 28.02 -35.79 18.20
C VAL A 173 27.86 -35.69 16.69
N GLU A 174 26.77 -35.08 16.23
CA GLU A 174 26.48 -34.93 14.80
C GLU A 174 25.82 -33.57 14.50
N PRO A 175 25.76 -33.12 13.24
CA PRO A 175 24.78 -32.11 12.83
C PRO A 175 23.38 -32.63 13.14
N ARG A 176 22.50 -31.80 13.70
CA ARG A 176 21.19 -32.23 14.18
C ARG A 176 20.07 -31.30 13.74
N THR A 177 18.90 -31.88 13.55
CA THR A 177 17.64 -31.16 13.35
C THR A 177 16.66 -31.58 14.45
N ALA A 178 15.89 -30.63 14.99
CA ALA A 178 14.83 -30.92 15.97
C ALA A 178 13.63 -30.00 15.78
N PHE A 179 12.43 -30.54 16.01
CA PHE A 179 11.18 -29.78 16.03
C PHE A 179 10.57 -29.83 17.41
N GLY A 180 10.00 -28.72 17.88
CA GLY A 180 9.35 -28.67 19.18
C GLY A 180 8.24 -27.65 19.28
N ILE A 181 7.40 -27.80 20.29
CA ILE A 181 6.17 -27.04 20.50
C ILE A 181 6.22 -26.39 21.88
N SER A 182 5.81 -25.13 22.00
CA SER A 182 5.64 -24.46 23.30
C SER A 182 4.48 -25.07 24.10
N GLU A 183 4.50 -24.90 25.42
CA GLU A 183 3.45 -25.43 26.31
C GLU A 183 2.04 -24.98 25.93
N ASP A 184 1.89 -23.71 25.53
CA ASP A 184 0.63 -23.11 25.10
C ASP A 184 0.24 -23.46 23.63
N LYS A 185 1.03 -24.30 22.98
CA LYS A 185 0.89 -24.73 21.58
C LYS A 185 0.87 -23.58 20.56
N ARG A 186 1.34 -22.40 20.94
CA ARG A 186 1.41 -21.24 20.03
C ARG A 186 2.61 -21.32 19.11
N TYR A 187 3.76 -21.73 19.62
CA TYR A 187 5.02 -21.65 18.89
C TYR A 187 5.51 -23.02 18.47
N LEU A 188 5.88 -23.13 17.19
CA LEU A 188 6.70 -24.19 16.65
C LEU A 188 8.15 -23.71 16.55
N PHE A 189 9.05 -24.50 17.13
CA PHE A 189 10.50 -24.30 17.08
C PHE A 189 11.10 -25.27 16.07
N LEU A 190 11.83 -24.75 15.09
CA LEU A 190 12.59 -25.52 14.11
C LEU A 190 14.08 -25.25 14.30
N LEU A 191 14.83 -26.26 14.69
CA LEU A 191 16.22 -26.12 15.09
C LEU A 191 17.15 -26.84 14.11
N ALA A 192 18.18 -26.13 13.64
CA ALA A 192 19.31 -26.69 12.92
C ALA A 192 20.60 -26.42 13.72
N VAL A 193 21.33 -27.50 14.05
CA VAL A 193 22.66 -27.43 14.67
C VAL A 193 23.67 -27.90 13.63
N ASP A 194 24.56 -26.98 13.21
CA ASP A 194 25.65 -27.32 12.30
C ASP A 194 26.66 -28.27 12.99
N GLY A 195 27.42 -29.05 12.22
CA GLY A 195 28.32 -30.04 12.78
C GLY A 195 29.32 -30.60 11.77
N ARG A 196 30.25 -31.44 12.23
CA ARG A 196 31.37 -32.00 11.43
C ARG A 196 32.29 -30.95 10.80
N GLN A 197 32.32 -29.74 11.34
CA GLN A 197 33.11 -28.64 10.79
C GLN A 197 34.13 -28.17 11.81
N SER A 198 35.38 -28.62 11.63
CA SER A 198 36.50 -28.28 12.51
C SER A 198 36.59 -26.77 12.74
N SER A 199 36.81 -26.34 13.98
CA SER A 199 36.86 -24.95 14.47
C SER A 199 35.56 -24.11 14.39
N TYR A 200 34.54 -24.58 13.66
CA TYR A 200 33.27 -23.88 13.49
C TYR A 200 32.17 -24.45 14.39
N SER A 201 31.73 -25.69 14.11
CA SER A 201 30.69 -26.38 14.88
C SER A 201 30.96 -27.88 14.86
N ALA A 202 31.05 -28.49 16.05
CA ALA A 202 31.25 -29.93 16.18
C ALA A 202 29.97 -30.71 15.90
N GLY A 203 28.82 -30.14 16.30
CA GLY A 203 27.52 -30.82 16.33
C GLY A 203 27.05 -31.06 17.76
N ALA A 204 25.92 -31.72 17.90
CA ALA A 204 25.27 -32.02 19.17
C ALA A 204 24.95 -33.51 19.32
N THR A 205 25.06 -33.98 20.56
CA THR A 205 24.37 -35.20 21.01
C THR A 205 22.86 -34.92 21.14
N PHE A 206 22.02 -35.96 21.24
CA PHE A 206 20.59 -35.77 21.47
C PHE A 206 20.28 -35.12 22.82
N ARG A 207 21.07 -35.36 23.86
CA ARG A 207 20.92 -34.65 25.14
C ARG A 207 21.17 -33.15 25.01
N GLU A 208 22.25 -32.76 24.33
CA GLU A 208 22.55 -31.34 24.05
C GLU A 208 21.47 -30.72 23.15
N LEU A 209 20.94 -31.47 22.19
CA LEU A 209 19.85 -31.03 21.32
C LEU A 209 18.56 -30.76 22.11
N ALA A 210 18.19 -31.66 23.03
CA ALA A 210 17.06 -31.47 23.93
C ALA A 210 17.25 -30.25 24.85
N ALA A 211 18.48 -30.02 25.34
CA ALA A 211 18.81 -28.85 26.14
C ALA A 211 18.62 -27.54 25.35
N TRP A 212 19.02 -27.49 24.07
CA TRP A 212 18.70 -26.36 23.20
C TRP A 212 17.20 -26.16 23.02
N MET A 213 16.43 -27.22 22.79
CA MET A 213 14.98 -27.12 22.64
C MET A 213 14.32 -26.53 23.90
N LEU A 214 14.76 -26.94 25.11
CA LEU A 214 14.31 -26.35 26.37
C LEU A 214 14.68 -24.87 26.49
N LEU A 215 15.92 -24.49 26.14
CA LEU A 215 16.37 -23.10 26.18
C LEU A 215 15.59 -22.18 25.22
N LEU A 216 15.16 -22.72 24.08
CA LEU A 216 14.34 -21.99 23.11
C LEU A 216 12.87 -21.86 23.55
N GLY A 217 12.44 -22.64 24.55
CA GLY A 217 11.08 -22.61 25.11
C GLY A 217 10.17 -23.75 24.64
N ALA A 218 10.73 -24.82 24.06
CA ALA A 218 9.95 -26.00 23.72
C ALA A 218 9.58 -26.80 24.99
N HIS A 219 8.30 -27.14 25.09
CA HIS A 219 7.75 -28.01 26.13
C HIS A 219 7.75 -29.47 25.69
N ASP A 220 7.50 -29.72 24.40
CA ASP A 220 7.60 -31.04 23.78
C ASP A 220 8.47 -30.94 22.52
N ALA A 221 9.36 -31.90 22.29
CA ALA A 221 10.26 -31.87 21.13
C ALA A 221 10.67 -33.27 20.65
N ILE A 222 10.96 -33.38 19.37
CA ILE A 222 11.38 -34.62 18.69
C ILE A 222 12.66 -34.37 17.85
N ALA A 223 13.52 -35.39 17.76
CA ALA A 223 14.69 -35.36 16.90
C ALA A 223 14.30 -35.72 15.47
N MET A 224 14.74 -34.94 14.47
CA MET A 224 14.48 -35.17 13.05
C MET A 224 15.71 -35.74 12.34
N ASP A 225 15.62 -35.97 11.01
CA ASP A 225 16.80 -36.37 10.22
C ASP A 225 17.94 -35.37 10.40
N GLY A 226 19.16 -35.88 10.52
CA GLY A 226 20.34 -35.13 10.91
C GLY A 226 21.50 -35.29 9.93
N GLY A 227 22.72 -35.09 10.42
CA GLY A 227 23.92 -35.22 9.60
C GLY A 227 23.89 -34.28 8.40
N GLY A 228 24.31 -34.79 7.24
CA GLY A 228 24.33 -34.04 5.98
C GLY A 228 22.97 -33.55 5.47
N SER A 229 21.86 -34.01 6.05
CA SER A 229 20.52 -33.51 5.72
C SER A 229 20.20 -32.18 6.40
N THR A 230 20.85 -31.85 7.52
CA THR A 230 20.56 -30.67 8.36
C THR A 230 20.73 -29.37 7.57
N THR A 231 19.61 -28.83 7.08
CA THR A 231 19.61 -27.64 6.22
C THR A 231 18.36 -26.81 6.45
N LEU A 232 18.56 -25.53 6.75
CA LEU A 232 17.55 -24.50 6.93
C LEU A 232 17.71 -23.43 5.84
N VAL A 233 16.63 -23.09 5.16
CA VAL A 233 16.61 -22.13 4.04
C VAL A 233 15.47 -21.14 4.22
N MET A 234 15.69 -19.88 3.88
CA MET A 234 14.66 -18.83 3.83
C MET A 234 14.74 -18.04 2.54
N GLN A 235 13.62 -17.47 2.10
CA GLN A 235 13.64 -16.43 1.08
C GLN A 235 14.26 -15.14 1.64
N ASN A 236 15.00 -14.41 0.83
CA ASN A 236 15.38 -13.02 1.13
C ASN A 236 14.28 -12.05 0.64
N SER A 237 14.52 -10.75 0.78
CA SER A 237 13.58 -9.69 0.36
C SER A 237 13.22 -9.70 -1.12
N THR A 238 14.01 -10.37 -1.98
CA THR A 238 13.72 -10.52 -3.42
C THR A 238 13.05 -11.84 -3.77
N GLY A 239 12.66 -12.64 -2.77
CA GLY A 239 12.08 -13.98 -2.96
C GLY A 239 13.11 -15.07 -3.30
N THR A 240 14.41 -14.75 -3.25
CA THR A 240 15.48 -15.72 -3.56
C THR A 240 15.72 -16.64 -2.35
N ALA A 241 15.74 -17.95 -2.58
CA ALA A 241 16.09 -18.92 -1.54
C ALA A 241 17.56 -18.82 -1.13
N VAL A 242 17.80 -18.58 0.16
CA VAL A 242 19.12 -18.42 0.79
C VAL A 242 19.24 -19.41 1.95
N ARG A 243 20.29 -20.25 1.92
CA ARG A 243 20.63 -21.10 3.06
C ARG A 243 20.99 -20.25 4.27
N VAL A 244 20.40 -20.58 5.40
CA VAL A 244 20.57 -19.87 6.67
C VAL A 244 21.74 -20.47 7.46
N ASN A 245 21.78 -21.79 7.60
CA ASN A 245 22.87 -22.50 8.26
C ASN A 245 24.00 -22.87 7.26
N LYS A 246 25.05 -23.54 7.75
CA LYS A 246 26.15 -24.08 6.93
C LYS A 246 26.14 -25.62 6.97
N PRO A 247 25.28 -26.28 6.16
CA PRO A 247 25.14 -27.74 6.18
C PRO A 247 26.48 -28.46 6.02
N SER A 248 26.66 -29.55 6.77
CA SER A 248 27.89 -30.34 6.69
C SER A 248 28.09 -30.95 5.30
N SER A 249 27.02 -31.20 4.55
CA SER A 249 27.13 -31.68 3.16
C SER A 249 27.77 -30.65 2.24
N VAL A 250 27.46 -29.36 2.43
CA VAL A 250 28.03 -28.28 1.63
C VAL A 250 29.50 -28.09 1.99
N ALA A 251 29.84 -28.16 3.28
CA ALA A 251 31.22 -28.04 3.73
C ALA A 251 32.11 -29.19 3.22
N ASP A 252 31.56 -30.41 3.17
CA ASP A 252 32.28 -31.62 2.73
C ASP A 252 32.36 -31.74 1.20
N SER A 253 31.25 -31.48 0.49
CA SER A 253 31.11 -31.81 -0.94
C SER A 253 30.88 -30.61 -1.86
N GLY A 254 30.78 -29.40 -1.30
CA GLY A 254 30.44 -28.18 -2.03
C GLY A 254 28.98 -28.06 -2.43
N ARG A 255 28.11 -29.00 -2.02
CA ARG A 255 26.70 -29.05 -2.44
C ARG A 255 25.74 -29.41 -1.31
N GLU A 256 24.51 -28.93 -1.44
CA GLU A 256 23.42 -29.27 -0.55
C GLU A 256 22.91 -30.70 -0.85
N ARG A 257 22.56 -31.46 0.18
CA ARG A 257 22.07 -32.83 0.04
C ARG A 257 20.63 -32.83 -0.48
N THR A 258 20.35 -33.68 -1.47
CA THR A 258 18.98 -33.97 -1.89
C THR A 258 18.32 -34.91 -0.88
N ILE A 259 17.17 -34.52 -0.36
CA ILE A 259 16.44 -35.24 0.69
C ILE A 259 15.00 -35.56 0.28
N GLY A 260 14.37 -36.52 0.96
CA GLY A 260 12.99 -36.91 0.69
C GLY A 260 11.95 -36.00 1.33
N SER A 261 12.19 -35.51 2.55
CA SER A 261 11.15 -34.86 3.36
C SER A 261 11.55 -33.46 3.84
N HIS A 262 10.61 -32.52 3.77
CA HIS A 262 10.77 -31.11 4.12
C HIS A 262 9.57 -30.64 4.94
N LEU A 263 9.80 -29.66 5.80
CA LEU A 263 8.75 -28.82 6.38
C LEU A 263 8.97 -27.38 5.92
N GLY A 264 8.02 -26.83 5.18
CA GLY A 264 7.98 -25.46 4.70
C GLY A 264 6.91 -24.62 5.38
N ILE A 265 7.13 -23.31 5.36
CA ILE A 265 6.28 -22.28 5.99
C ILE A 265 5.94 -21.23 4.94
N TYR A 266 4.66 -21.08 4.63
CA TYR A 266 4.15 -19.86 3.99
C TYR A 266 3.96 -18.79 5.06
N ALA A 267 4.43 -17.59 4.79
CA ALA A 267 4.26 -16.42 5.64
C ALA A 267 4.32 -15.14 4.78
N LYS A 268 3.68 -14.06 5.23
CA LYS A 268 3.81 -12.76 4.54
C LYS A 268 5.12 -12.07 4.93
N PRO A 269 5.70 -11.21 4.07
CA PRO A 269 6.79 -10.33 4.49
C PRO A 269 6.44 -9.57 5.76
N VAL A 270 7.44 -9.29 6.61
CA VAL A 270 7.25 -8.34 7.72
C VAL A 270 6.86 -6.99 7.08
N PRO A 271 5.81 -6.30 7.56
CA PRO A 271 5.47 -4.98 7.05
C PRO A 271 6.70 -4.06 7.12
N GLY A 272 6.92 -3.25 6.08
CA GLY A 272 7.89 -2.16 6.17
C GLY A 272 7.53 -1.21 7.32
N PHE A 273 8.46 -0.35 7.75
CA PHE A 273 8.20 0.58 8.85
C PHE A 273 6.90 1.38 8.66
N VAL A 274 6.66 1.83 7.42
CA VAL A 274 5.38 2.37 6.95
C VAL A 274 4.62 1.24 6.25
N HIS A 275 3.39 0.97 6.68
CA HIS A 275 2.54 -0.07 6.09
C HIS A 275 1.05 0.28 6.16
N GLU A 276 0.21 -0.56 5.54
CA GLU A 276 -1.26 -0.38 5.49
C GLU A 276 -1.68 1.00 4.94
N ILE A 277 -0.98 1.46 3.90
CA ILE A 277 -1.26 2.75 3.27
C ILE A 277 -2.53 2.61 2.42
N VAL A 278 -3.52 3.45 2.72
CA VAL A 278 -4.82 3.50 2.03
C VAL A 278 -5.08 4.94 1.63
N ALA A 279 -5.41 5.16 0.36
CA ALA A 279 -5.97 6.42 -0.13
C ALA A 279 -7.47 6.26 -0.36
N ILE A 280 -8.26 7.15 0.20
CA ILE A 280 -9.69 7.30 -0.06
C ILE A 280 -9.85 8.62 -0.81
N PRO A 281 -9.80 8.59 -2.15
CA PRO A 281 -10.00 9.78 -2.95
C PRO A 281 -11.48 10.15 -3.01
N GLU A 282 -11.74 11.44 -2.90
CA GLU A 282 -12.98 12.08 -3.28
C GLU A 282 -12.71 12.92 -4.55
N ASP A 283 -13.57 13.86 -4.88
CA ASP A 283 -13.46 14.69 -6.08
C ASP A 283 -12.45 15.85 -5.95
N THR A 284 -12.45 16.55 -4.81
CA THR A 284 -11.55 17.70 -4.57
C THR A 284 -10.63 17.51 -3.37
N TYR A 285 -10.65 16.33 -2.76
CA TYR A 285 -9.77 15.98 -1.66
C TYR A 285 -9.51 14.48 -1.61
N ALA A 286 -8.51 14.05 -0.85
CA ALA A 286 -8.24 12.64 -0.58
C ALA A 286 -7.80 12.45 0.86
N THR A 287 -8.35 11.45 1.54
CA THR A 287 -7.87 11.04 2.86
C THR A 287 -6.87 9.91 2.69
N ILE A 288 -5.64 10.13 3.14
CA ILE A 288 -4.56 9.15 3.17
C ILE A 288 -4.38 8.67 4.60
N SER A 289 -4.43 7.36 4.83
CA SER A 289 -4.17 6.75 6.14
C SER A 289 -3.12 5.66 6.05
N TRP A 290 -2.30 5.50 7.08
CA TRP A 290 -1.29 4.45 7.17
C TRP A 290 -0.95 4.11 8.62
N ARG A 291 -0.15 3.06 8.81
CA ARG A 291 0.40 2.65 10.10
C ARG A 291 1.91 2.67 10.11
N THR A 292 2.47 2.82 11.31
CA THR A 292 3.90 2.68 11.57
C THR A 292 4.19 1.69 12.69
N LEU A 293 5.34 1.01 12.61
CA LEU A 293 5.77 0.03 13.61
C LEU A 293 6.10 0.68 14.98
N LYS A 294 6.37 1.98 15.01
CA LYS A 294 6.59 2.79 16.22
C LYS A 294 5.86 4.14 16.08
N PRO A 295 5.53 4.82 17.20
CA PRO A 295 5.04 6.20 17.15
C PRO A 295 5.97 7.11 16.36
N ALA A 296 5.44 7.78 15.34
CA ALA A 296 6.19 8.59 14.39
C ALA A 296 5.41 9.85 14.01
N SER A 297 6.06 10.82 13.36
CA SER A 297 5.37 11.96 12.74
C SER A 297 4.65 11.55 11.45
N SER A 298 3.80 12.44 10.93
CA SER A 298 3.06 12.24 9.68
C SER A 298 3.33 13.36 8.67
N GLU A 299 3.56 13.02 7.41
CA GLU A 299 3.61 13.95 6.29
C GLU A 299 3.24 13.19 5.01
N VAL A 300 2.55 13.87 4.08
CA VAL A 300 2.28 13.35 2.74
C VAL A 300 2.81 14.34 1.71
N LEU A 301 3.68 13.88 0.83
CA LEU A 301 4.03 14.58 -0.40
C LEU A 301 3.13 14.07 -1.52
N PHE A 302 2.60 14.95 -2.36
CA PHE A 302 1.65 14.56 -3.41
C PHE A 302 1.67 15.53 -4.59
N GLY A 303 1.24 15.08 -5.78
CA GLY A 303 1.11 15.92 -6.98
C GLY A 303 0.54 15.19 -8.19
N PRO A 304 0.17 15.90 -9.27
CA PRO A 304 -0.36 15.29 -10.50
C PRO A 304 0.72 14.60 -11.35
N THR A 305 1.99 14.77 -11.01
CA THR A 305 3.14 14.11 -11.63
C THR A 305 3.96 13.38 -10.57
N THR A 306 4.94 12.58 -11.01
CA THR A 306 5.87 11.92 -10.10
C THR A 306 6.79 12.90 -9.35
N ASP A 307 6.89 14.14 -9.82
CA ASP A 307 7.58 15.24 -9.16
C ASP A 307 6.61 15.95 -8.20
N LEU A 308 6.12 15.19 -7.20
CA LEU A 308 5.05 15.51 -6.26
C LEU A 308 4.79 17.02 -6.06
N GLY A 309 5.79 17.79 -5.62
CA GLY A 309 5.72 19.25 -5.65
C GLY A 309 4.77 19.90 -4.62
N GLN A 310 3.86 19.16 -4.00
CA GLN A 310 3.00 19.62 -2.90
C GLN A 310 3.25 18.79 -1.63
N SER A 311 3.00 19.39 -0.46
CA SER A 311 3.12 18.76 0.87
C SER A 311 1.91 19.07 1.73
N SER A 312 1.46 18.10 2.52
CA SER A 312 0.45 18.30 3.56
C SER A 312 0.95 19.12 4.76
N GLY A 313 2.25 19.43 4.80
CA GLY A 313 2.94 19.85 6.02
C GLY A 313 3.26 18.68 6.95
N VAL A 314 4.15 18.93 7.90
CA VAL A 314 4.61 17.93 8.88
C VAL A 314 3.76 18.01 10.15
N PHE A 315 3.05 16.94 10.47
CA PHE A 315 2.35 16.74 11.73
C PHE A 315 3.30 16.08 12.74
N THR A 316 3.66 16.79 13.80
CA THR A 316 4.71 16.37 14.75
C THR A 316 4.21 15.46 15.89
N ASN A 317 2.88 15.29 16.03
CA ASN A 317 2.31 14.36 17.00
C ASN A 317 2.72 12.93 16.65
N LEU A 318 3.24 12.20 17.64
CA LEU A 318 3.74 10.85 17.42
C LEU A 318 2.61 9.83 17.62
N ASP A 319 2.24 9.14 16.55
CA ASP A 319 1.25 8.06 16.58
C ASP A 319 1.72 6.87 15.73
N SER A 320 1.11 5.71 15.95
CA SER A 320 1.24 4.49 15.15
C SER A 320 0.15 4.36 14.08
N PHE A 321 -0.93 5.15 14.18
CA PHE A 321 -1.96 5.29 13.16
C PHE A 321 -2.01 6.75 12.68
N HIS A 322 -1.93 6.93 11.38
CA HIS A 322 -1.84 8.24 10.75
C HIS A 322 -2.99 8.45 9.79
N GLN A 323 -3.50 9.68 9.73
CA GLN A 323 -4.51 10.08 8.78
C GLN A 323 -4.30 11.55 8.39
N VAL A 324 -4.18 11.82 7.10
CA VAL A 324 -3.98 13.14 6.52
C VAL A 324 -5.01 13.35 5.41
N THR A 325 -5.64 14.52 5.37
CA THR A 325 -6.55 14.90 4.28
C THR A 325 -5.85 15.92 3.38
N LEU A 326 -5.71 15.57 2.09
CA LEU A 326 -5.17 16.41 1.04
C LEU A 326 -6.33 17.18 0.41
N GLY A 327 -6.36 18.50 0.50
CA GLY A 327 -7.39 19.37 -0.10
C GLY A 327 -7.01 19.89 -1.49
N SER A 328 -7.88 20.70 -2.08
CA SER A 328 -7.63 21.45 -3.33
C SER A 328 -7.23 20.59 -4.54
N LEU A 329 -7.70 19.34 -4.60
CA LEU A 329 -7.45 18.44 -5.72
C LEU A 329 -8.39 18.72 -6.90
N HIS A 330 -7.95 18.36 -8.10
CA HIS A 330 -8.77 18.43 -9.32
C HIS A 330 -9.59 17.14 -9.50
N PRO A 331 -10.88 17.20 -9.88
CA PRO A 331 -11.70 16.00 -10.17
C PRO A 331 -11.21 15.22 -11.40
N SER A 332 -11.35 13.89 -11.38
CA SER A 332 -10.86 12.99 -12.45
C SER A 332 -9.39 13.17 -12.83
N THR A 333 -8.57 13.47 -11.82
CA THR A 333 -7.13 13.67 -11.98
C THR A 333 -6.39 12.58 -11.22
N GLU A 334 -5.38 12.00 -11.87
CA GLU A 334 -4.44 11.10 -11.22
C GLU A 334 -3.46 11.91 -10.37
N TYR A 335 -3.25 11.49 -9.13
CA TYR A 335 -2.27 12.04 -8.22
C TYR A 335 -1.31 10.95 -7.77
N PHE A 336 -0.03 11.27 -7.73
CA PHE A 336 1.03 10.50 -7.10
C PHE A 336 1.24 10.99 -5.68
N TYR A 337 1.65 10.11 -4.77
CA TYR A 337 1.96 10.49 -3.39
C TYR A 337 2.97 9.55 -2.73
N GLU A 338 3.67 10.09 -1.73
CA GLU A 338 4.49 9.36 -0.76
C GLU A 338 4.07 9.76 0.64
N VAL A 339 3.98 8.79 1.56
CA VAL A 339 3.86 9.10 2.99
C VAL A 339 5.22 9.02 3.66
N ILE A 340 5.48 9.98 4.54
CA ILE A 340 6.74 10.11 5.27
C ILE A 340 6.44 10.05 6.76
N SER A 341 7.17 9.20 7.47
CA SER A 341 7.10 9.09 8.93
C SER A 341 8.49 9.13 9.54
N ARG A 342 8.67 9.95 10.58
CA ARG A 342 9.97 10.16 11.23
C ARG A 342 9.95 9.75 12.70
N VAL A 343 11.02 9.11 13.16
CA VAL A 343 11.25 8.73 14.56
C VAL A 343 12.63 9.24 14.97
N GLY A 344 12.66 10.30 15.78
CA GLY A 344 13.92 11.00 16.06
C GLY A 344 14.53 11.53 14.76
N GLU A 345 15.76 11.08 14.44
CA GLU A 345 16.45 11.44 13.19
C GLU A 345 16.15 10.48 12.02
N GLU A 346 15.54 9.31 12.27
CA GLU A 346 15.24 8.33 11.23
C GLU A 346 14.04 8.77 10.39
N THR A 347 14.17 8.70 9.07
CA THR A 347 13.10 8.98 8.12
C THR A 347 12.72 7.72 7.35
N HIS A 348 11.44 7.37 7.38
CA HIS A 348 10.87 6.25 6.65
C HIS A 348 9.88 6.77 5.61
N ARG A 349 9.96 6.22 4.40
CA ARG A 349 9.10 6.57 3.26
C ARG A 349 8.38 5.35 2.75
N SER A 350 7.16 5.56 2.26
CA SER A 350 6.53 4.57 1.38
C SER A 350 7.22 4.53 0.01
N PRO A 351 6.96 3.50 -0.81
CA PRO A 351 7.10 3.62 -2.25
C PRO A 351 6.22 4.77 -2.80
N LEU A 352 6.50 5.17 -4.05
CA LEU A 352 5.62 6.08 -4.80
C LEU A 352 4.30 5.38 -5.11
N LEU A 353 3.20 5.96 -4.63
CA LEU A 353 1.83 5.46 -4.79
C LEU A 353 1.02 6.43 -5.63
N ARG A 354 -0.19 6.02 -6.02
CA ARG A 354 -1.12 6.87 -6.78
C ARG A 354 -2.58 6.61 -6.43
N PHE A 355 -3.41 7.63 -6.60
CA PHE A 355 -4.87 7.54 -6.58
C PHE A 355 -5.46 8.42 -7.69
N MET A 356 -6.73 8.22 -8.01
CA MET A 356 -7.46 9.08 -8.95
C MET A 356 -8.64 9.70 -8.22
N THR A 357 -8.75 11.03 -8.27
CA THR A 357 -9.93 11.74 -7.74
C THR A 357 -11.18 11.39 -8.55
N THR A 358 -12.34 11.50 -7.92
CA THR A 358 -13.62 11.22 -8.58
C THR A 358 -14.11 12.44 -9.38
N ASN A 359 -15.19 12.31 -10.15
CA ASN A 359 -15.85 13.42 -10.89
C ASN A 359 -17.24 13.77 -10.38
N TYR A 360 -17.57 13.46 -9.12
CA TYR A 360 -18.89 13.78 -8.56
C TYR A 360 -18.94 15.25 -8.10
N VAL A 361 -18.82 16.19 -9.04
CA VAL A 361 -18.95 17.63 -8.76
C VAL A 361 -20.22 18.20 -9.36
N THR A 362 -20.76 19.24 -8.72
CA THR A 362 -21.71 20.16 -9.37
C THR A 362 -20.99 21.45 -9.71
N THR A 363 -20.99 21.81 -10.99
CA THR A 363 -20.47 23.09 -11.49
C THR A 363 -21.61 24.08 -11.66
N ASN A 364 -21.52 25.23 -11.01
CA ASN A 364 -22.43 26.35 -11.21
C ASN A 364 -21.66 27.53 -11.80
N GLU A 365 -22.08 28.05 -12.94
CA GLU A 365 -21.50 29.26 -13.52
C GLU A 365 -21.89 30.47 -12.66
N LEU A 366 -20.89 31.22 -12.22
CA LEU A 366 -21.05 32.48 -11.47
C LEU A 366 -20.85 33.68 -12.38
N ILE A 367 -19.83 33.61 -13.23
CA ILE A 367 -19.52 34.58 -14.27
C ILE A 367 -19.40 33.78 -15.57
N SER A 368 -20.22 34.14 -16.57
CA SER A 368 -20.09 33.56 -17.91
C SER A 368 -19.00 34.28 -18.70
N LEU A 369 -18.50 33.64 -19.76
CA LEU A 369 -17.52 34.27 -20.66
C LEU A 369 -18.07 35.57 -21.29
N THR A 370 -19.39 35.71 -21.39
CA THR A 370 -20.11 36.89 -21.91
C THR A 370 -20.60 37.86 -20.82
N ASN A 371 -20.17 37.69 -19.56
CA ASN A 371 -20.59 38.53 -18.44
C ASN A 371 -20.34 40.03 -18.68
N SER A 372 -21.17 40.92 -18.12
CA SER A 372 -20.91 42.37 -18.21
C SER A 372 -19.73 42.78 -17.33
N TRP A 373 -18.80 43.54 -17.91
CA TRP A 373 -17.61 44.08 -17.24
C TRP A 373 -17.59 45.60 -17.34
N ARG A 374 -17.21 46.26 -16.25
CA ARG A 374 -16.68 47.62 -16.30
C ARG A 374 -15.24 47.55 -16.81
N PHE A 375 -14.86 48.40 -17.75
CA PHE A 375 -13.52 48.38 -18.33
C PHE A 375 -12.96 49.77 -18.64
N THR A 376 -11.64 49.88 -18.58
CA THR A 376 -10.92 51.08 -19.03
C THR A 376 -9.54 50.71 -19.58
N ALA A 377 -9.05 51.53 -20.51
CA ALA A 377 -7.64 51.54 -20.94
C ALA A 377 -6.85 52.72 -20.32
N GLU A 378 -7.53 53.60 -19.56
CA GLU A 378 -6.88 54.69 -18.85
C GLU A 378 -5.99 54.14 -17.73
N PRO A 379 -4.70 54.56 -17.65
CA PRO A 379 -3.75 54.05 -16.68
C PRO A 379 -4.25 54.04 -15.23
N GLN A 380 -4.12 52.90 -14.55
CA GLN A 380 -4.45 52.74 -13.13
C GLN A 380 -3.19 52.46 -12.31
N GLU A 381 -2.44 53.51 -11.96
CA GLU A 381 -1.12 53.40 -11.29
C GLU A 381 -1.17 53.01 -9.79
N SER A 382 -2.37 52.80 -9.23
CA SER A 382 -2.53 52.39 -7.83
C SER A 382 -3.42 51.17 -7.75
N SER A 383 -3.17 50.22 -6.86
CA SER A 383 -4.04 49.05 -6.66
C SER A 383 -5.38 49.37 -5.96
N ALA A 384 -5.75 50.64 -5.80
CA ALA A 384 -7.03 51.02 -5.19
C ALA A 384 -8.22 50.53 -6.03
N TRP A 385 -8.08 50.46 -7.35
CA TRP A 385 -9.12 49.99 -8.27
C TRP A 385 -9.39 48.48 -8.17
N THR A 386 -8.59 47.69 -7.44
CA THR A 386 -8.86 46.25 -7.27
C THR A 386 -9.75 45.97 -6.06
N ARG A 387 -9.99 46.98 -5.21
CA ARG A 387 -10.75 46.86 -3.95
C ARG A 387 -12.23 47.15 -4.13
N GLU A 388 -12.98 46.66 -3.15
CA GLU A 388 -14.39 47.00 -2.95
C GLU A 388 -14.56 48.51 -2.74
N GLY A 389 -15.67 49.07 -3.24
CA GLY A 389 -16.03 50.48 -3.02
C GLY A 389 -15.29 51.51 -3.89
N PHE A 390 -14.37 51.10 -4.76
CA PHE A 390 -13.85 51.99 -5.80
C PHE A 390 -14.96 52.39 -6.80
N ASP A 391 -14.98 53.66 -7.18
CA ASP A 391 -15.97 54.21 -8.10
C ASP A 391 -15.50 54.04 -9.56
N ASP A 392 -16.06 53.05 -10.25
CA ASP A 392 -15.84 52.74 -11.66
C ASP A 392 -16.99 53.23 -12.55
N THR A 393 -17.86 54.13 -12.07
CA THR A 393 -19.05 54.57 -12.83
C THR A 393 -18.70 55.31 -14.14
N VAL A 394 -17.49 55.85 -14.24
CA VAL A 394 -16.98 56.50 -15.46
C VAL A 394 -16.32 55.54 -16.45
N TRP A 395 -16.14 54.27 -16.08
CA TRP A 395 -15.58 53.24 -16.95
C TRP A 395 -16.60 52.79 -17.99
N GLY A 396 -16.10 52.29 -19.13
CA GLY A 396 -16.94 51.63 -20.12
C GLY A 396 -17.63 50.40 -19.53
N GLU A 397 -18.75 49.98 -20.12
CA GLU A 397 -19.48 48.77 -19.74
C GLU A 397 -19.79 47.94 -20.98
N GLY A 398 -19.53 46.63 -20.92
CA GLY A 398 -19.73 45.74 -22.06
C GLY A 398 -19.71 44.25 -21.70
N ASN A 399 -20.32 43.43 -22.55
CA ASN A 399 -20.38 41.98 -22.40
C ASN A 399 -19.06 41.31 -22.79
N GLY A 400 -18.63 40.34 -21.98
CA GLY A 400 -17.32 39.68 -21.93
C GLY A 400 -16.82 38.99 -23.20
N LEU A 401 -15.55 38.56 -23.10
CA LEU A 401 -14.59 38.44 -24.21
C LEU A 401 -14.48 39.77 -24.95
N LEU A 402 -13.89 40.75 -24.23
CA LEU A 402 -13.66 42.12 -24.68
C LEU A 402 -12.35 42.17 -25.48
N TRP A 403 -12.39 42.77 -26.66
CA TRP A 403 -11.55 42.37 -27.81
C TRP A 403 -10.82 43.52 -28.50
N ILE A 404 -9.51 43.41 -28.76
CA ILE A 404 -8.92 43.86 -30.04
C ILE A 404 -7.88 42.83 -30.51
N ASP A 405 -8.27 41.64 -30.95
CA ASP A 405 -7.44 40.83 -31.86
C ASP A 405 -7.64 41.33 -33.31
N ARG A 406 -6.59 41.90 -33.94
CA ARG A 406 -6.61 42.22 -35.37
C ARG A 406 -5.26 41.97 -36.06
N ARG A 407 -5.00 40.74 -36.53
CA ARG A 407 -4.03 40.53 -37.63
C ARG A 407 -4.59 39.78 -38.84
N MET A 408 -5.09 40.58 -39.80
CA MET A 408 -5.17 40.44 -41.28
C MET A 408 -5.44 39.08 -41.97
N THR A 409 -5.72 37.99 -41.28
CA THR A 409 -6.19 36.74 -41.89
C THR A 409 -7.55 36.39 -41.32
N TRP A 410 -8.56 36.58 -42.17
CA TRP A 410 -9.94 36.22 -41.88
C TRP A 410 -10.08 34.69 -41.87
N PRO A 411 -10.77 34.06 -40.90
CA PRO A 411 -11.43 34.63 -39.72
C PRO A 411 -10.56 34.60 -38.45
N SER A 412 -10.76 35.55 -37.53
CA SER A 412 -10.18 35.49 -36.17
C SER A 412 -10.76 34.30 -35.40
N GLU A 413 -9.93 33.61 -34.62
CA GLU A 413 -10.33 32.37 -33.97
C GLU A 413 -10.88 32.54 -32.55
N VAL A 414 -10.71 33.73 -31.96
CA VAL A 414 -11.24 34.00 -30.63
C VAL A 414 -12.77 34.30 -30.71
N GLU A 415 -13.58 33.68 -29.85
CA GLU A 415 -15.04 33.87 -29.82
C GLU A 415 -15.55 33.55 -28.41
N PRO A 416 -16.63 34.20 -27.90
CA PRO A 416 -17.54 35.13 -28.59
C PRO A 416 -17.13 36.61 -28.54
N LYS A 417 -17.15 37.37 -29.64
CA LYS A 417 -16.85 38.82 -29.59
C LYS A 417 -17.97 39.67 -28.95
N GLY A 418 -17.89 39.90 -27.65
CA GLY A 418 -18.92 40.61 -26.89
C GLY A 418 -18.85 42.13 -27.03
N THR A 419 -17.66 42.72 -26.79
CA THR A 419 -17.45 44.18 -26.86
C THR A 419 -16.09 44.49 -27.45
N GLU A 420 -16.04 45.43 -28.38
CA GLU A 420 -14.78 45.97 -28.90
C GLU A 420 -14.14 46.91 -27.88
N LEU A 421 -12.86 46.67 -27.59
CA LEU A 421 -12.08 47.51 -26.68
C LEU A 421 -11.60 48.79 -27.39
N PRO A 422 -11.34 49.88 -26.65
CA PRO A 422 -10.85 51.12 -27.24
C PRO A 422 -9.40 50.96 -27.70
N GLY A 423 -9.13 51.27 -28.97
CA GLY A 423 -7.78 51.27 -29.52
C GLY A 423 -7.00 52.52 -29.11
N ASP A 424 -5.69 52.38 -28.96
CA ASP A 424 -4.73 53.43 -28.65
C ASP A 424 -4.46 54.28 -29.90
N PRO A 425 -4.82 55.59 -29.89
CA PRO A 425 -4.47 56.49 -30.98
C PRO A 425 -2.96 56.62 -31.22
N ALA A 426 -2.13 56.36 -30.21
CA ALA A 426 -0.67 56.33 -30.34
C ALA A 426 -0.15 55.05 -31.00
N ASN A 427 -0.99 54.02 -31.14
CA ASN A 427 -0.70 52.74 -31.79
C ASN A 427 -1.55 52.51 -33.05
N ASP A 428 -1.89 53.58 -33.80
CA ASP A 428 -2.71 53.52 -35.02
C ASP A 428 -4.08 52.80 -34.82
N GLY A 429 -4.66 52.94 -33.62
CA GLY A 429 -5.91 52.26 -33.25
C GLY A 429 -5.73 50.78 -32.87
N GLY A 430 -4.49 50.29 -32.77
CA GLY A 430 -4.15 49.02 -32.13
C GLY A 430 -4.31 49.07 -30.62
N PRO A 431 -4.06 47.97 -29.89
CA PRO A 431 -4.32 47.89 -28.46
C PRO A 431 -3.36 48.73 -27.61
N HIS A 432 -3.85 49.19 -26.46
CA HIS A 432 -3.03 49.67 -25.34
C HIS A 432 -2.20 48.53 -24.72
N VAL A 433 -1.18 48.88 -23.94
CA VAL A 433 -0.37 47.88 -23.21
C VAL A 433 -1.19 47.18 -22.16
N THR A 434 -2.05 47.91 -21.44
CA THR A 434 -2.83 47.38 -20.33
C THR A 434 -4.28 47.77 -20.43
N TYR A 435 -5.16 46.83 -20.09
CA TYR A 435 -6.60 47.07 -19.89
C TYR A 435 -7.00 46.58 -18.51
N TYR A 436 -7.93 47.30 -17.88
CA TYR A 436 -8.42 47.03 -16.53
C TYR A 436 -9.91 46.69 -16.58
N PHE A 437 -10.30 45.67 -15.83
CA PHE A 437 -11.64 45.10 -15.83
C PHE A 437 -12.14 44.89 -14.42
N ARG A 438 -13.42 45.20 -14.18
CA ARG A 438 -14.11 45.00 -12.90
C ARG A 438 -15.49 44.40 -13.10
N ALA A 439 -15.85 43.42 -12.27
CA ALA A 439 -17.19 42.85 -12.22
C ALA A 439 -17.57 42.47 -10.77
N PRO A 440 -18.86 42.60 -10.39
CA PRO A 440 -19.33 42.07 -9.13
C PRO A 440 -19.34 40.53 -9.16
N LEU A 441 -19.04 39.91 -8.02
CA LEU A 441 -19.09 38.48 -7.81
C LEU A 441 -19.83 38.17 -6.51
N THR A 442 -21.09 37.73 -6.61
CA THR A 442 -21.86 37.33 -5.44
C THR A 442 -21.57 35.87 -5.08
N LEU A 443 -21.10 35.64 -3.85
CA LEU A 443 -20.86 34.29 -3.31
C LEU A 443 -21.86 33.98 -2.19
N HIS A 444 -22.64 32.92 -2.37
CA HIS A 444 -23.52 32.39 -1.33
C HIS A 444 -22.78 31.45 -0.38
N LEU A 445 -23.39 31.11 0.77
CA LEU A 445 -22.86 30.14 1.74
C LEU A 445 -22.25 28.90 1.04
N MET A 446 -20.95 28.74 1.22
CA MET A 446 -20.17 27.67 0.62
C MET A 446 -20.02 26.53 1.64
N LYS A 447 -20.17 25.27 1.20
CA LYS A 447 -19.68 24.12 1.98
C LYS A 447 -18.15 24.22 2.02
N ALA A 448 -17.51 23.78 3.10
CA ALA A 448 -16.05 23.85 3.26
C ALA A 448 -15.28 23.24 2.06
N SER A 449 -15.85 22.22 1.43
CA SER A 449 -15.30 21.53 0.24
C SER A 449 -15.69 22.20 -1.10
N SER A 450 -15.86 23.53 -1.15
CA SER A 450 -16.15 24.26 -2.39
C SER A 450 -14.92 25.01 -2.88
N SER A 451 -14.69 25.04 -4.19
CA SER A 451 -13.63 25.85 -4.83
C SER A 451 -14.20 26.74 -5.92
N LEU A 452 -13.51 27.84 -6.24
CA LEU A 452 -13.72 28.57 -7.48
C LEU A 452 -12.78 28.06 -8.56
N VAL A 453 -13.31 27.85 -9.76
CA VAL A 453 -12.54 27.58 -10.97
C VAL A 453 -12.65 28.80 -11.85
N PHE A 454 -11.51 29.36 -12.20
CA PHE A 454 -11.39 30.44 -13.16
C PHE A 454 -10.92 29.84 -14.47
N ARG A 455 -11.60 30.20 -15.55
CA ARG A 455 -11.28 29.77 -16.90
C ARG A 455 -11.25 31.00 -17.79
N GLY A 456 -10.05 31.43 -18.15
CA GLY A 456 -9.83 32.68 -18.86
C GLY A 456 -9.15 32.51 -20.21
N ARG A 457 -9.35 33.50 -21.06
CA ARG A 457 -8.63 33.72 -22.32
C ARG A 457 -7.97 35.07 -22.20
N PHE A 458 -6.67 35.05 -21.95
CA PHE A 458 -5.85 36.22 -21.71
C PHE A 458 -4.80 36.29 -22.78
N ASP A 459 -4.84 37.35 -23.57
CA ASP A 459 -3.75 37.64 -24.49
C ASP A 459 -2.54 38.09 -23.69
N ASP A 460 -1.38 37.53 -24.03
CA ASP A 460 -0.12 37.79 -23.35
C ASP A 460 -0.14 37.56 -21.83
N GLY A 461 -0.34 38.55 -20.97
CA GLY A 461 -0.28 38.39 -19.51
C GLY A 461 -1.55 38.85 -18.80
N ALA A 462 -1.85 38.28 -17.63
CA ALA A 462 -2.94 38.77 -16.78
C ALA A 462 -2.66 38.63 -15.29
N ALA A 463 -3.22 39.56 -14.50
CA ALA A 463 -3.28 39.50 -13.05
C ALA A 463 -4.73 39.64 -12.57
N ILE A 464 -5.14 38.79 -11.63
CA ILE A 464 -6.53 38.67 -11.17
C ILE A 464 -6.58 38.89 -9.66
N TYR A 465 -7.50 39.77 -9.26
CA TYR A 465 -7.68 40.23 -7.90
C TYR A 465 -9.09 39.93 -7.39
N LEU A 466 -9.19 39.49 -6.14
CA LEU A 466 -10.46 39.34 -5.43
C LEU A 466 -10.45 40.24 -4.20
N ASN A 467 -11.35 41.23 -4.16
CA ASN A 467 -11.42 42.24 -3.10
C ASN A 467 -10.07 42.93 -2.80
N GLY A 468 -9.22 43.05 -3.82
CA GLY A 468 -7.90 43.66 -3.77
C GLY A 468 -6.74 42.74 -3.42
N GLU A 469 -6.97 41.46 -3.16
CA GLU A 469 -5.93 40.44 -3.01
C GLU A 469 -5.60 39.83 -4.38
N LEU A 470 -4.31 39.79 -4.75
CA LEU A 470 -3.85 39.08 -5.95
C LEU A 470 -4.03 37.57 -5.74
N ILE A 471 -4.94 36.95 -6.49
CA ILE A 471 -5.24 35.52 -6.37
C ILE A 471 -4.58 34.67 -7.44
N TYR A 472 -4.18 35.28 -8.56
CA TYR A 472 -3.52 34.58 -9.66
C TYR A 472 -2.84 35.57 -10.61
N GLN A 473 -1.70 35.16 -11.16
CA GLN A 473 -1.05 35.84 -12.28
C GLN A 473 -0.57 34.81 -13.30
N VAL A 474 -0.68 35.13 -14.58
CA VAL A 474 -0.19 34.31 -15.69
C VAL A 474 0.67 35.15 -16.60
N ARG A 475 1.89 34.67 -16.87
CA ARG A 475 2.87 35.32 -17.75
C ARG A 475 3.11 36.80 -17.39
N MET A 476 3.11 37.10 -16.09
CA MET A 476 3.44 38.42 -15.54
C MET A 476 4.78 38.37 -14.78
N PRO A 477 5.53 39.48 -14.70
CA PRO A 477 6.68 39.59 -13.79
C PRO A 477 6.24 39.55 -12.31
N GLU A 478 7.19 39.70 -11.38
CA GLU A 478 6.84 39.92 -9.97
C GLU A 478 6.22 41.31 -9.75
N GLU A 479 5.26 41.43 -8.84
CA GLU A 479 4.65 42.71 -8.44
C GLU A 479 5.68 43.75 -7.96
N PRO A 480 5.42 45.06 -8.09
CA PRO A 480 4.16 45.70 -8.52
C PRO A 480 4.03 45.92 -10.03
N PHE A 481 2.78 45.97 -10.52
CA PHE A 481 2.44 46.26 -11.92
C PHE A 481 2.08 47.74 -12.13
N THR A 482 2.35 48.22 -13.34
CA THR A 482 2.03 49.56 -13.85
C THR A 482 1.38 49.44 -15.22
N SER A 483 0.78 50.51 -15.73
CA SER A 483 0.21 50.56 -17.09
C SER A 483 1.21 50.32 -18.24
N SER A 484 2.51 50.34 -17.92
CA SER A 484 3.61 50.07 -18.85
C SER A 484 4.28 48.71 -18.64
N THR A 485 3.81 47.93 -17.66
CA THR A 485 4.30 46.58 -17.42
C THR A 485 3.91 45.68 -18.58
N VAL A 486 4.85 44.88 -19.08
CA VAL A 486 4.63 43.94 -20.19
C VAL A 486 4.63 42.50 -19.69
N ALA A 487 3.90 41.63 -20.39
CA ALA A 487 3.90 40.20 -20.11
C ALA A 487 5.29 39.56 -20.36
N THR A 488 5.56 38.45 -19.68
CA THR A 488 6.80 37.67 -19.83
C THR A 488 6.70 36.59 -20.91
N GLY A 489 5.53 36.40 -21.51
CA GLY A 489 5.28 35.49 -22.62
C GLY A 489 3.86 35.61 -23.14
N PHE A 490 3.47 34.70 -24.03
CA PHE A 490 2.17 34.67 -24.71
C PHE A 490 1.50 33.29 -24.64
N PRO A 491 0.16 33.20 -24.72
CA PRO A 491 -0.58 31.94 -24.76
C PRO A 491 -0.51 31.26 -26.12
N CYS A 492 -0.77 29.95 -26.16
CA CYS A 492 -0.96 29.17 -27.39
C CYS A 492 0.13 29.46 -28.47
N GLU A 493 -0.26 29.80 -29.71
CA GLU A 493 0.65 30.22 -30.79
C GLU A 493 0.80 31.75 -30.91
N GLY A 494 0.45 32.48 -29.85
CA GLY A 494 0.42 33.95 -29.81
C GLY A 494 -0.97 34.52 -29.56
N ASP A 495 -2.03 33.75 -29.81
CA ASP A 495 -3.42 34.21 -29.69
C ASP A 495 -4.11 33.62 -28.44
N ALA A 496 -5.04 34.37 -27.84
CA ALA A 496 -5.85 33.93 -26.70
C ALA A 496 -6.94 32.88 -27.02
N THR A 497 -6.66 31.88 -27.88
CA THR A 497 -7.62 30.85 -28.33
C THR A 497 -7.79 29.67 -27.37
N CYS A 498 -6.84 29.45 -26.46
CA CYS A 498 -6.85 28.38 -25.48
C CYS A 498 -7.25 28.89 -24.08
N ASP A 499 -7.96 28.05 -23.33
CA ASP A 499 -8.40 28.37 -21.98
C ASP A 499 -7.24 28.18 -20.98
N GLU A 500 -6.96 29.21 -20.19
CA GLU A 500 -6.16 29.14 -18.97
C GLU A 500 -7.06 28.82 -17.77
N GLU A 501 -6.81 27.71 -17.07
CA GLU A 501 -7.61 27.30 -15.92
C GLU A 501 -6.79 27.29 -14.63
N PHE A 502 -7.29 27.96 -13.60
CA PHE A 502 -6.75 27.84 -12.24
C PHE A 502 -7.86 27.69 -11.19
N ARG A 503 -7.50 27.12 -10.04
CA ARG A 503 -8.40 26.92 -8.91
C ARG A 503 -8.02 27.81 -7.75
N PHE A 504 -9.03 28.44 -7.16
CA PHE A 504 -8.89 29.21 -5.93
C PHE A 504 -9.64 28.49 -4.81
N ALA A 505 -8.88 27.99 -3.83
CA ALA A 505 -9.42 27.32 -2.66
C ALA A 505 -9.89 28.37 -1.64
N LEU A 506 -11.14 28.23 -1.18
CA LEU A 506 -11.77 29.19 -0.27
C LEU A 506 -11.46 28.92 1.21
N GLU A 507 -10.63 27.93 1.50
CA GLU A 507 -10.33 27.46 2.86
C GLU A 507 -9.54 28.48 3.70
N SER A 508 -9.03 29.55 3.10
CA SER A 508 -8.37 30.68 3.78
C SER A 508 -9.31 31.80 4.25
N LEU A 509 -10.57 31.89 3.80
CA LEU A 509 -11.33 33.15 3.86
C LEU A 509 -12.84 33.03 4.21
N GLN A 510 -13.29 31.90 4.75
CA GLN A 510 -14.70 31.45 4.73
C GLN A 510 -15.78 32.35 5.37
N SER A 511 -15.45 33.39 6.13
CA SER A 511 -16.47 34.36 6.61
C SER A 511 -16.49 35.69 5.87
N ALA A 512 -15.37 36.11 5.28
CA ALA A 512 -15.23 37.45 4.69
C ALA A 512 -15.76 37.52 3.25
N LEU A 513 -15.76 36.40 2.51
CA LEU A 513 -16.15 36.36 1.10
C LEU A 513 -17.63 36.04 0.86
N VAL A 514 -18.43 35.75 1.90
CA VAL A 514 -19.86 35.49 1.73
C VAL A 514 -20.59 36.81 1.52
N GLY A 515 -21.20 36.99 0.34
CA GLY A 515 -21.87 38.22 -0.04
C GLY A 515 -21.38 38.76 -1.39
N GLU A 516 -21.49 40.06 -1.56
CA GLU A 516 -20.96 40.79 -2.71
C GLU A 516 -19.44 40.87 -2.61
N ASN A 517 -18.75 40.56 -3.70
CA ASN A 517 -17.30 40.71 -3.84
C ASN A 517 -16.99 41.47 -5.13
N THR A 518 -15.78 42.00 -5.26
CA THR A 518 -15.25 42.61 -6.48
C THR A 518 -14.20 41.71 -7.09
N LEU A 519 -14.43 41.29 -8.34
CA LEU A 519 -13.43 40.66 -9.18
C LEU A 519 -12.81 41.73 -10.08
N ALA A 520 -11.48 41.85 -10.03
CA ALA A 520 -10.72 42.82 -10.80
C ALA A 520 -9.63 42.10 -11.61
N VAL A 521 -9.40 42.52 -12.84
CA VAL A 521 -8.41 41.90 -13.74
C VAL A 521 -7.67 42.98 -14.51
N GLU A 522 -6.35 42.86 -14.62
CA GLU A 522 -5.56 43.60 -15.61
C GLU A 522 -4.94 42.63 -16.60
N VAL A 523 -5.02 42.99 -17.89
CA VAL A 523 -4.44 42.22 -19.01
C VAL A 523 -3.36 43.07 -19.65
N HIS A 524 -2.18 42.49 -19.82
CA HIS A 524 -0.98 43.16 -20.29
C HIS A 524 -0.45 42.51 -21.56
N ASN A 525 -0.16 43.32 -22.55
CA ASN A 525 0.54 42.88 -23.75
C ASN A 525 2.02 42.58 -23.50
N TYR A 526 2.58 41.69 -24.30
CA TYR A 526 3.97 41.26 -24.27
C TYR A 526 4.92 42.38 -24.75
N HIS A 527 4.41 43.35 -25.50
CA HIS A 527 5.15 44.57 -25.82
C HIS A 527 4.26 45.77 -26.16
N GLY A 528 4.86 46.96 -26.14
CA GLY A 528 4.19 48.26 -26.34
C GLY A 528 3.46 48.50 -27.67
N GLN A 529 3.73 47.69 -28.69
CA GLN A 529 3.09 47.77 -30.01
C GLN A 529 2.40 46.44 -30.37
N SER A 530 1.80 45.77 -29.37
CA SER A 530 1.07 44.52 -29.65
C SER A 530 0.00 44.79 -30.70
N PRO A 531 -0.24 43.82 -31.59
CA PRO A 531 -1.28 43.96 -32.59
C PRO A 531 -2.66 43.55 -32.06
N ASP A 532 -2.68 42.82 -30.95
CA ASP A 532 -3.78 42.08 -30.40
C ASP A 532 -3.86 42.30 -28.89
N VAL A 533 -5.08 42.16 -28.40
CA VAL A 533 -5.40 42.00 -26.99
C VAL A 533 -6.75 41.31 -26.91
N THR A 534 -6.91 40.43 -25.93
CA THR A 534 -8.15 39.71 -25.69
C THR A 534 -8.29 39.41 -24.20
N PHE A 535 -9.45 39.72 -23.64
CA PHE A 535 -9.82 39.36 -22.28
C PHE A 535 -11.19 38.68 -22.24
N GLY A 536 -11.20 37.39 -21.91
CA GLY A 536 -12.40 36.66 -21.51
C GLY A 536 -12.18 35.94 -20.20
N LEU A 537 -13.17 35.92 -19.31
CA LEU A 537 -13.11 35.17 -18.07
C LEU A 537 -14.47 34.59 -17.70
N ALA A 538 -14.50 33.28 -17.46
CA ALA A 538 -15.61 32.58 -16.82
C ALA A 538 -15.17 32.12 -15.42
N VAL A 539 -16.10 32.18 -14.47
CA VAL A 539 -15.89 31.73 -13.09
C VAL A 539 -16.97 30.74 -12.73
N TYR A 540 -16.54 29.57 -12.26
CA TYR A 540 -17.43 28.51 -11.82
C TYR A 540 -17.24 28.23 -10.34
N ARG A 541 -18.35 28.04 -9.65
CA ARG A 541 -18.37 27.37 -8.36
C ARG A 541 -18.37 25.87 -8.60
N VAL A 542 -17.39 25.19 -8.04
CA VAL A 542 -17.35 23.73 -7.96
C VAL A 542 -17.70 23.32 -6.55
N VAL A 543 -18.78 22.56 -6.42
CA VAL A 543 -19.22 22.00 -5.15
C VAL A 543 -19.01 20.50 -5.20
N ALA A 544 -18.32 19.97 -4.18
CA ALA A 544 -18.26 18.53 -4.02
C ALA A 544 -19.67 17.96 -3.83
N ALA A 545 -20.10 17.08 -4.74
CA ALA A 545 -21.37 16.40 -4.59
C ALA A 545 -21.21 15.24 -3.61
N GLU A 546 -22.19 15.02 -2.75
CA GLU A 546 -22.16 13.87 -1.86
C GLU A 546 -22.22 12.59 -2.70
N ARG A 547 -21.11 11.84 -2.69
CA ARG A 547 -20.97 10.56 -3.38
C ARG A 547 -22.09 9.63 -2.93
N PRO A 548 -22.80 8.94 -3.83
CA PRO A 548 -23.75 7.91 -3.44
C PRO A 548 -23.01 6.80 -2.70
N ARG A 549 -23.23 6.69 -1.40
CA ARG A 549 -22.68 5.63 -0.54
C ARG A 549 -23.81 4.67 -0.21
N LEU A 550 -23.57 3.39 -0.43
CA LEU A 550 -24.44 2.31 0.02
C LEU A 550 -23.74 1.58 1.16
N GLU A 551 -24.24 1.77 2.38
CA GLU A 551 -23.79 1.08 3.58
C GLU A 551 -24.60 -0.20 3.77
N VAL A 552 -23.93 -1.25 4.23
CA VAL A 552 -24.52 -2.54 4.53
C VAL A 552 -24.25 -2.86 5.99
N SER A 553 -25.31 -3.04 6.78
CA SER A 553 -25.22 -3.48 8.17
C SER A 553 -25.97 -4.81 8.34
N TYR A 554 -25.39 -5.69 9.16
CA TYR A 554 -25.97 -6.99 9.45
C TYR A 554 -26.64 -6.94 10.82
N SER A 555 -27.91 -7.33 10.88
CA SER A 555 -28.69 -7.43 12.12
C SER A 555 -29.31 -8.82 12.25
N PRO A 556 -29.69 -9.25 13.47
CA PRO A 556 -30.47 -10.48 13.65
C PRO A 556 -31.81 -10.50 12.89
N SER A 557 -32.35 -9.32 12.56
CA SER A 557 -33.57 -9.10 11.79
C SER A 557 -33.37 -8.98 10.27
N GLY A 558 -32.13 -9.15 9.78
CA GLY A 558 -31.82 -9.12 8.34
C GLY A 558 -30.67 -8.17 7.98
N VAL A 559 -30.50 -7.93 6.67
CA VAL A 559 -29.46 -7.05 6.12
C VAL A 559 -30.06 -5.67 5.88
N GLU A 560 -29.60 -4.65 6.61
CA GLU A 560 -30.03 -3.27 6.38
C GLU A 560 -29.09 -2.61 5.36
N LEU A 561 -29.70 -1.98 4.36
CA LEU A 561 -29.04 -1.19 3.34
C LEU A 561 -29.42 0.27 3.52
N ARG A 562 -28.42 1.15 3.66
CA ARG A 562 -28.63 2.60 3.85
C ARG A 562 -27.81 3.39 2.84
N TRP A 563 -28.36 4.48 2.32
CA TRP A 563 -27.61 5.41 1.48
C TRP A 563 -27.85 6.87 1.87
N ASN A 564 -26.97 7.75 1.37
CA ASN A 564 -26.92 9.15 1.74
C ASN A 564 -27.63 10.10 0.77
N ASN A 565 -28.08 9.63 -0.40
CA ASN A 565 -28.68 10.48 -1.43
C ASN A 565 -30.14 10.06 -1.74
N PRO A 566 -31.15 10.85 -1.33
CA PRO A 566 -32.57 10.52 -1.56
C PRO A 566 -33.00 10.57 -3.04
N GLY A 567 -32.19 11.15 -3.93
CA GLY A 567 -32.42 11.13 -5.37
C GLY A 567 -32.00 9.83 -6.07
N MET A 568 -31.37 8.89 -5.35
CA MET A 568 -30.91 7.62 -5.90
C MET A 568 -31.92 6.50 -5.66
N ARG A 569 -32.10 5.63 -6.65
CA ARG A 569 -32.88 4.39 -6.54
C ARG A 569 -31.97 3.21 -6.23
N LEU A 570 -32.39 2.36 -5.31
CA LEU A 570 -31.74 1.08 -5.06
C LEU A 570 -32.14 0.07 -6.15
N GLN A 571 -31.16 -0.54 -6.80
CA GLN A 571 -31.36 -1.65 -7.72
C GLN A 571 -30.75 -2.94 -7.18
N SER A 572 -31.28 -4.08 -7.59
CA SER A 572 -30.73 -5.40 -7.28
C SER A 572 -30.57 -6.29 -8.51
N ALA A 573 -29.64 -7.24 -8.43
CA ALA A 573 -29.39 -8.28 -9.43
C ALA A 573 -29.00 -9.61 -8.76
N ALA A 574 -29.24 -10.72 -9.46
CA ALA A 574 -28.84 -12.06 -9.00
C ALA A 574 -27.35 -12.38 -9.26
N ASN A 575 -26.72 -11.65 -10.18
CA ASN A 575 -25.28 -11.74 -10.47
C ASN A 575 -24.79 -10.40 -11.06
N LEU A 576 -23.48 -10.13 -10.97
CA LEU A 576 -22.89 -8.86 -11.42
C LEU A 576 -23.08 -8.52 -12.91
N PRO A 577 -22.88 -9.45 -13.87
CA PRO A 577 -23.13 -9.17 -15.28
C PRO A 577 -24.62 -9.25 -15.70
N GLY A 578 -25.52 -9.54 -14.76
CA GLY A 578 -26.94 -9.80 -15.03
C GLY A 578 -27.81 -8.55 -15.08
N ASP A 579 -29.11 -8.77 -15.27
CA ASP A 579 -30.09 -7.69 -15.34
C ASP A 579 -30.33 -7.05 -13.97
N TRP A 580 -30.35 -5.71 -13.97
CA TRP A 580 -30.57 -4.89 -12.79
C TRP A 580 -31.97 -4.31 -12.80
N SER A 581 -32.70 -4.48 -11.69
CA SER A 581 -34.06 -3.96 -11.51
C SER A 581 -34.19 -3.15 -10.23
N ASP A 582 -35.09 -2.17 -10.23
CA ASP A 582 -35.38 -1.34 -9.04
C ASP A 582 -35.97 -2.22 -7.92
N VAL A 583 -35.50 -2.02 -6.68
CA VAL A 583 -36.05 -2.71 -5.51
C VAL A 583 -37.40 -2.08 -5.17
N ALA A 584 -38.47 -2.86 -5.24
CA ALA A 584 -39.83 -2.38 -5.02
C ALA A 584 -40.08 -1.99 -3.54
N GLY A 585 -40.98 -1.03 -3.33
CA GLY A 585 -41.46 -0.65 -1.99
C GLY A 585 -40.50 0.17 -1.14
N VAL A 586 -39.39 0.63 -1.73
CA VAL A 586 -38.40 1.47 -1.04
C VAL A 586 -38.86 2.93 -1.01
N THR A 587 -39.17 3.44 0.18
CA THR A 587 -39.44 4.87 0.42
C THR A 587 -38.39 5.44 1.38
N GLY A 588 -37.56 6.39 0.90
CA GLY A 588 -36.47 6.97 1.68
C GLY A 588 -35.11 6.38 1.32
N THR A 589 -34.15 6.45 2.24
CA THR A 589 -32.75 6.04 2.00
C THR A 589 -32.29 4.87 2.85
N THR A 590 -33.21 4.05 3.35
CA THR A 590 -32.93 2.86 4.14
C THR A 590 -33.93 1.77 3.80
N VAL A 591 -33.48 0.53 3.66
CA VAL A 591 -34.33 -0.65 3.48
C VAL A 591 -33.73 -1.85 4.19
N THR A 592 -34.57 -2.64 4.83
CA THR A 592 -34.18 -3.95 5.39
C THR A 592 -34.49 -5.04 4.37
N ILE A 593 -33.50 -5.90 4.12
CA ILE A 593 -33.56 -7.00 3.18
C ILE A 593 -33.46 -8.32 3.94
N GLU A 594 -34.39 -9.22 3.64
CA GLU A 594 -34.36 -10.58 4.15
C GLU A 594 -33.15 -11.36 3.57
N PRO A 595 -32.34 -12.01 4.44
CA PRO A 595 -31.20 -12.80 4.01
C PRO A 595 -31.67 -14.08 3.31
N THR A 596 -30.98 -14.44 2.22
CA THR A 596 -31.26 -15.64 1.43
C THR A 596 -29.99 -16.48 1.27
N SER A 597 -30.13 -17.77 0.96
CA SER A 597 -28.99 -18.65 0.67
C SER A 597 -28.31 -18.33 -0.67
N ALA A 598 -29.00 -17.65 -1.59
CA ALA A 598 -28.45 -17.17 -2.84
C ALA A 598 -27.80 -15.78 -2.68
N ALA A 599 -26.69 -15.56 -3.42
CA ALA A 599 -26.05 -14.26 -3.49
C ALA A 599 -26.96 -13.23 -4.20
N ARG A 600 -26.91 -11.99 -3.71
CA ARG A 600 -27.63 -10.84 -4.28
C ARG A 600 -26.69 -9.65 -4.33
N PHE A 601 -26.83 -8.86 -5.38
CA PHE A 601 -25.99 -7.70 -5.63
C PHE A 601 -26.86 -6.45 -5.64
N PHE A 602 -26.35 -5.35 -5.11
CA PHE A 602 -27.07 -4.08 -5.02
C PHE A 602 -26.23 -2.93 -5.56
N ARG A 603 -26.90 -1.93 -6.14
CA ARG A 603 -26.28 -0.68 -6.58
C ARG A 603 -27.25 0.49 -6.42
N LEU A 604 -26.70 1.69 -6.37
CA LEU A 604 -27.48 2.92 -6.48
C LEU A 604 -27.50 3.38 -7.95
N ARG A 605 -28.65 3.84 -8.43
CA ARG A 605 -28.84 4.40 -9.77
C ARG A 605 -29.49 5.79 -9.66
N ARG A 606 -28.94 6.76 -10.39
CA ARG A 606 -29.54 8.09 -10.54
C ARG A 606 -30.68 8.08 -11.54
#